data_AF-A0A2H0R6F3-F1
#
_entry.id   AF-A0A2H0R6F3-F1
#
_cell.length_a   1.000
_cell.length_b   1.000
_cell.length_c   1.000
_cell.angle_alpha   90.00
_cell.angle_beta   90.00
_cell.angle_gamma   90.00
#
_symmetry.space_group_name_H-M   'P 1'
#
loop_
_entity.id
_entity.type
_entity.pdbx_description
1 polymer ?
#
loop_
_entity_poly.entity_id
_entity_poly.type
_entity_poly.pdbx_seq_one_letter_code
_entity_poly.pdbx_strand_id
1 'polypeptide(L)'
;MKFSIFKIKFSKFLPVLIIGLLFLPVFVSADHGVDDFSYLFHLYYDNGQLFADRDFEFVYDVVPETFVPETVNTQFPFKGEIITFSNQVAGTFMFDPRRGDPGFLKGQISVKAPYAPNGEKVVFYDAQGKQLLIVFVLESSFCNENGVCDVDNGEDQNTCSADCKGITPVSPIGNDSVENEQNGISLAIVYVLIGAGLLGGWFGWKRWKNKKENQIKQFSPVDLPPQQPLN
;
A
#
# COMPACT_ATOMS: atom_id res chain seq x y z
N MET A 1 -53.82 5.37 -30.85
CA MET A 1 -53.01 5.50 -29.62
C MET A 1 -51.89 6.49 -29.88
N LYS A 2 -51.87 7.63 -29.16
CA LYS A 2 -50.81 8.66 -29.25
C LYS A 2 -49.85 8.48 -28.08
N PHE A 3 -48.59 8.10 -28.33
CA PHE A 3 -47.54 8.11 -27.31
C PHE A 3 -46.92 9.49 -27.23
N SER A 4 -47.13 10.16 -26.10
CA SER A 4 -46.52 11.45 -25.77
C SER A 4 -45.13 11.21 -25.19
N ILE A 5 -44.09 11.64 -25.90
CA ILE A 5 -42.69 11.52 -25.47
C ILE A 5 -42.39 12.67 -24.50
N PHE A 6 -42.21 12.33 -23.22
CA PHE A 6 -41.80 13.25 -22.17
C PHE A 6 -40.33 13.66 -22.37
N LYS A 7 -40.09 14.86 -22.91
CA LYS A 7 -38.75 15.46 -22.99
C LYS A 7 -38.33 15.99 -21.62
N ILE A 8 -37.67 15.16 -20.82
CA ILE A 8 -37.05 15.57 -19.56
C ILE A 8 -35.80 16.40 -19.90
N LYS A 9 -35.78 17.67 -19.48
CA LYS A 9 -34.65 18.60 -19.68
C LYS A 9 -33.48 18.21 -18.76
N PHE A 10 -32.65 17.28 -19.19
CA PHE A 10 -31.51 16.71 -18.45
C PHE A 10 -30.27 17.62 -18.35
N SER A 11 -30.34 18.87 -18.81
CA SER A 11 -29.16 19.73 -19.01
C SER A 11 -28.58 20.35 -17.72
N LYS A 12 -29.32 20.34 -16.60
CA LYS A 12 -28.88 21.04 -15.36
C LYS A 12 -28.32 20.14 -14.26
N PHE A 13 -28.39 18.81 -14.42
CA PHE A 13 -27.90 17.87 -13.40
C PHE A 13 -26.53 17.24 -13.74
N LEU A 14 -26.03 17.43 -14.96
CA LEU A 14 -24.73 16.92 -15.40
C LEU A 14 -23.52 17.43 -14.58
N PRO A 15 -23.42 18.73 -14.19
CA PRO A 15 -22.23 19.19 -13.46
C PRO A 15 -22.18 18.70 -12.00
N VAL A 16 -23.33 18.37 -11.39
CA VAL A 16 -23.38 17.87 -10.00
C VAL A 16 -22.90 16.41 -9.92
N LEU A 17 -23.16 15.61 -10.96
CA LEU A 17 -22.73 14.22 -11.02
C LEU A 17 -21.21 14.07 -11.24
N ILE A 18 -20.60 15.02 -11.97
CA ILE A 18 -19.14 15.05 -12.20
C ILE A 18 -18.37 15.43 -10.92
N ILE A 19 -18.91 16.34 -10.11
CA ILE A 19 -18.27 16.73 -8.83
C ILE A 19 -18.41 15.61 -7.78
N GLY A 20 -19.48 14.82 -7.81
CA GLY A 20 -19.66 13.67 -6.91
C GLY A 20 -18.67 12.53 -7.16
N LEU A 21 -18.22 12.32 -8.40
CA LEU A 21 -17.24 11.27 -8.72
C LEU A 21 -15.81 11.60 -8.28
N LEU A 22 -15.49 12.87 -8.01
CA LEU A 22 -14.17 13.32 -7.54
C LEU A 22 -13.94 13.12 -6.04
N PHE A 23 -14.98 12.76 -5.29
CA PHE A 23 -14.92 12.46 -3.85
C PHE A 23 -15.24 11.00 -3.56
N LEU A 24 -14.88 10.08 -4.45
CA LEU A 24 -14.80 8.68 -4.05
C LEU A 24 -13.64 8.56 -3.05
N PRO A 25 -13.89 8.11 -1.80
CA PRO A 25 -12.80 7.77 -0.90
C PRO A 25 -11.98 6.71 -1.60
N VAL A 26 -10.73 7.04 -1.92
CA VAL A 26 -9.74 6.06 -2.33
C VAL A 26 -9.55 5.19 -1.09
N PHE A 27 -10.19 4.02 -1.07
CA PHE A 27 -9.89 3.01 -0.08
C PHE A 27 -8.46 2.57 -0.33
N VAL A 28 -7.51 3.25 0.31
CA VAL A 28 -6.16 2.74 0.51
C VAL A 28 -6.34 1.62 1.53
N SER A 29 -6.49 0.40 1.05
CA SER A 29 -6.29 -0.77 1.90
C SER A 29 -4.84 -0.74 2.33
N ALA A 30 -4.59 -0.38 3.59
CA ALA A 30 -3.35 -0.75 4.25
C ALA A 30 -3.47 -2.26 4.49
N ASP A 31 -2.94 -3.04 3.56
CA ASP A 31 -2.70 -4.45 3.80
C ASP A 31 -1.59 -4.50 4.85
N HIS A 32 -1.95 -4.83 6.09
CA HIS A 32 -0.97 -5.22 7.10
C HIS A 32 -0.74 -6.72 6.92
N GLY A 33 -0.25 -7.08 5.73
CA GLY A 33 0.22 -8.42 5.41
C GLY A 33 1.64 -8.59 5.93
N VAL A 34 2.13 -9.82 5.85
CA VAL A 34 3.50 -10.26 6.19
C VAL A 34 4.54 -9.68 5.19
N ASP A 35 4.29 -8.48 4.69
CA ASP A 35 4.79 -7.97 3.40
C ASP A 35 6.15 -7.28 3.50
N ASP A 36 6.77 -7.30 4.68
CA ASP A 36 8.04 -6.64 4.91
C ASP A 36 9.22 -7.62 4.95
N PHE A 37 9.05 -8.89 4.53
CA PHE A 37 10.16 -9.83 4.45
C PHE A 37 10.42 -10.31 3.01
N SER A 38 11.70 -10.56 2.71
CA SER A 38 12.13 -11.23 1.49
C SER A 38 13.28 -12.18 1.77
N TYR A 39 13.41 -13.21 0.94
CA TYR A 39 14.60 -14.04 0.95
C TYR A 39 15.72 -13.33 0.20
N LEU A 40 16.95 -13.45 0.71
CA LEU A 40 18.17 -13.08 0.01
C LEU A 40 19.06 -14.32 -0.10
N PHE A 41 19.15 -14.90 -1.29
CA PHE A 41 19.97 -16.08 -1.55
C PHE A 41 21.40 -15.68 -1.95
N HIS A 42 22.40 -16.30 -1.31
CA HIS A 42 23.81 -16.16 -1.63
C HIS A 42 24.24 -17.34 -2.49
N LEU A 43 24.42 -17.10 -3.79
CA LEU A 43 24.67 -18.14 -4.78
C LEU A 43 25.99 -17.89 -5.51
N TYR A 44 26.54 -18.95 -6.09
CA TYR A 44 27.67 -18.87 -7.00
C TYR A 44 27.25 -19.29 -8.40
N TYR A 45 27.44 -18.41 -9.37
CA TYR A 45 27.20 -18.68 -10.79
C TYR A 45 28.48 -19.17 -11.47
N ASP A 46 28.38 -20.22 -12.28
CA ASP A 46 29.47 -20.68 -13.15
C ASP A 46 28.92 -21.14 -14.51
N ASN A 47 29.03 -20.26 -15.50
CA ASN A 47 28.74 -20.50 -16.91
C ASN A 47 27.43 -21.27 -17.18
N GLY A 48 26.34 -20.84 -16.56
CA GLY A 48 25.01 -21.43 -16.72
C GLY A 48 24.60 -22.41 -15.61
N GLN A 49 25.51 -22.72 -14.69
CA GLN A 49 25.23 -23.48 -13.49
C GLN A 49 25.07 -22.54 -12.28
N LEU A 50 24.34 -23.01 -11.28
CA LEU A 50 24.14 -22.32 -10.01
C LEU A 50 24.46 -23.26 -8.86
N PHE A 51 25.14 -22.72 -7.85
CA PHE A 51 25.52 -23.42 -6.64
C PHE A 51 25.19 -22.55 -5.42
N ALA A 52 25.03 -23.17 -4.26
CA ALA A 52 25.10 -22.44 -3.01
C ALA A 52 26.51 -21.84 -2.85
N ASP A 53 26.59 -20.58 -2.42
CA ASP A 53 27.89 -19.97 -2.16
C ASP A 53 28.56 -20.66 -0.96
N ARG A 54 29.84 -21.01 -1.12
CA ARG A 54 30.62 -21.72 -0.09
C ARG A 54 31.24 -20.76 0.91
N ASP A 55 31.27 -19.47 0.58
CA ASP A 55 31.85 -18.42 1.42
C ASP A 55 30.86 -17.89 2.47
N PHE A 56 29.60 -18.35 2.43
CA PHE A 56 28.56 -18.05 3.40
C PHE A 56 28.21 -19.28 4.24
N GLU A 57 27.97 -19.07 5.54
CA GLU A 57 27.50 -20.13 6.45
C GLU A 57 26.06 -20.55 6.10
N PHE A 58 25.22 -19.57 5.76
CA PHE A 58 23.84 -19.77 5.35
C PHE A 58 23.67 -19.45 3.86
N VAL A 59 22.97 -20.33 3.14
CA VAL A 59 22.70 -20.16 1.70
C VAL A 59 21.71 -19.03 1.42
N TYR A 60 20.94 -18.65 2.44
CA TYR A 60 19.96 -17.57 2.34
C TYR A 60 19.79 -16.87 3.69
N ASP A 61 19.35 -15.63 3.62
CA ASP A 61 18.86 -14.84 4.75
C ASP A 61 17.40 -14.46 4.55
N VAL A 62 16.68 -14.17 5.64
CA VAL A 62 15.40 -13.46 5.62
C VAL A 62 15.66 -12.02 6.02
N VAL A 63 15.44 -11.08 5.10
CA VAL A 63 15.68 -9.66 5.33
C VAL A 63 14.34 -8.91 5.50
N PRO A 64 14.26 -7.92 6.42
CA PRO A 64 13.07 -7.11 6.62
C PRO A 64 12.92 -6.04 5.52
N GLU A 65 12.85 -6.50 4.27
CA GLU A 65 12.62 -5.68 3.10
C GLU A 65 11.51 -6.28 2.23
N THR A 66 10.59 -5.44 1.76
CA THR A 66 9.59 -5.82 0.77
C THR A 66 10.24 -6.32 -0.51
N PHE A 67 9.79 -7.47 -1.01
CA PHE A 67 10.27 -7.98 -2.28
C PHE A 67 9.83 -7.09 -3.45
N VAL A 68 10.79 -6.58 -4.21
CA VAL A 68 10.57 -5.88 -5.47
C VAL A 68 11.15 -6.74 -6.59
N PRO A 69 10.34 -7.19 -7.57
CA PRO A 69 10.84 -7.96 -8.70
C PRO A 69 11.93 -7.20 -9.47
N GLU A 70 13.04 -7.89 -9.75
CA GLU A 70 14.12 -7.31 -10.55
C GLU A 70 13.65 -7.04 -11.99
N THR A 71 14.09 -5.92 -12.58
CA THR A 71 13.86 -5.65 -14.00
C THR A 71 14.87 -6.45 -14.83
N VAL A 72 14.41 -7.54 -15.43
CA VAL A 72 15.27 -8.45 -16.18
C VAL A 72 15.29 -8.09 -17.67
N ASN A 73 16.46 -7.71 -18.19
CA ASN A 73 16.63 -7.29 -19.60
C ASN A 73 17.19 -8.39 -20.50
N THR A 74 17.48 -9.58 -19.97
CA THR A 74 17.98 -10.72 -20.76
C THR A 74 16.84 -11.46 -21.45
N GLN A 75 17.11 -12.00 -22.64
CA GLN A 75 16.16 -12.85 -23.38
C GLN A 75 15.92 -14.20 -22.68
N PHE A 76 16.86 -14.65 -21.86
CA PHE A 76 16.87 -15.98 -21.24
C PHE A 76 17.08 -15.85 -19.72
N PRO A 77 16.09 -15.31 -18.99
CA PRO A 77 16.16 -15.15 -17.54
C PRO A 77 16.13 -16.51 -16.82
N PHE A 78 16.76 -16.57 -15.66
CA PHE A 78 16.63 -17.69 -14.74
C PHE A 78 15.34 -17.51 -13.93
N LYS A 79 14.79 -18.61 -13.43
CA LYS A 79 13.54 -18.61 -12.66
C LYS A 79 13.75 -19.30 -11.32
N GLY A 80 13.18 -18.75 -10.26
CA GLY A 80 13.01 -19.43 -8.98
C GLY A 80 11.53 -19.66 -8.67
N GLU A 81 11.22 -20.80 -8.07
CA GLU A 81 9.90 -21.14 -7.55
C GLU A 81 9.99 -21.50 -6.08
N ILE A 82 9.15 -20.90 -5.25
CA ILE A 82 9.03 -21.21 -3.83
C ILE A 82 7.93 -22.24 -3.68
N ILE A 83 8.29 -23.41 -3.15
CA ILE A 83 7.42 -24.57 -2.99
C ILE A 83 7.05 -24.71 -1.53
N THR A 84 5.76 -24.84 -1.24
CA THR A 84 5.22 -25.01 0.13
C THR A 84 5.29 -26.45 0.61
N PHE A 85 5.01 -26.68 1.89
CA PHE A 85 4.86 -28.04 2.46
C PHE A 85 3.79 -28.87 1.75
N SER A 86 2.71 -28.25 1.26
CA SER A 86 1.69 -28.87 0.39
C SER A 86 2.13 -29.10 -1.07
N ASN A 87 3.40 -28.88 -1.40
CA ASN A 87 3.96 -28.99 -2.75
C ASN A 87 3.24 -28.07 -3.78
N GLN A 88 2.82 -26.89 -3.34
CA GLN A 88 2.25 -25.85 -4.19
C GLN A 88 3.26 -24.73 -4.42
N VAL A 89 3.14 -24.00 -5.53
CA VAL A 89 3.98 -22.83 -5.79
C VAL A 89 3.40 -21.62 -5.06
N ALA A 90 4.05 -21.19 -3.98
CA ALA A 90 3.68 -19.99 -3.24
C ALA A 90 4.11 -18.70 -3.95
N GLY A 91 5.23 -18.75 -4.66
CA GLY A 91 5.78 -17.57 -5.33
C GLY A 91 6.73 -17.94 -6.46
N THR A 92 6.88 -17.03 -7.40
CA THR A 92 7.83 -17.16 -8.51
C THR A 92 8.59 -15.85 -8.67
N PHE A 93 9.86 -15.94 -9.05
CA PHE A 93 10.69 -14.78 -9.31
C PHE A 93 11.65 -15.08 -10.46
N MET A 94 12.10 -14.00 -11.11
CA MET A 94 13.04 -14.08 -12.23
C MET A 94 14.26 -13.24 -11.92
N PHE A 95 15.42 -13.67 -12.40
CA PHE A 95 16.67 -12.96 -12.20
C PHE A 95 17.63 -13.19 -13.37
N ASP A 96 18.59 -12.28 -13.52
CA ASP A 96 19.70 -12.44 -14.45
C ASP A 96 21.01 -12.57 -13.65
N PRO A 97 21.63 -13.76 -13.59
CA PRO A 97 22.90 -13.93 -12.87
C PRO A 97 24.01 -13.05 -13.45
N ARG A 98 23.89 -12.60 -14.71
CA ARG A 98 24.87 -11.73 -15.37
C ARG A 98 24.55 -10.25 -15.23
N ARG A 99 23.35 -9.90 -14.77
CA ARG A 99 22.85 -8.50 -14.66
C ARG A 99 23.10 -7.68 -15.94
N GLY A 100 22.94 -8.31 -17.10
CA GLY A 100 23.19 -7.70 -18.41
C GLY A 100 24.66 -7.65 -18.87
N ASP A 101 25.63 -8.12 -18.09
CA ASP A 101 27.05 -8.18 -18.50
C ASP A 101 27.38 -9.51 -19.21
N PRO A 102 27.57 -9.52 -20.54
CA PRO A 102 27.93 -10.75 -21.26
C PRO A 102 29.32 -11.28 -20.89
N GLY A 103 30.20 -10.46 -20.29
CA GLY A 103 31.52 -10.85 -19.80
C GLY A 103 31.49 -11.57 -18.45
N PHE A 104 30.37 -11.51 -17.72
CA PHE A 104 30.21 -12.21 -16.45
C PHE A 104 29.97 -13.70 -16.68
N LEU A 105 31.06 -14.47 -16.66
CA LEU A 105 31.01 -15.92 -16.86
C LEU A 105 30.85 -16.69 -15.55
N LYS A 106 31.38 -16.17 -14.45
CA LYS A 106 31.32 -16.81 -13.12
C LYS A 106 31.51 -15.80 -12.00
N GLY A 107 30.98 -16.10 -10.83
CA GLY A 107 31.17 -15.32 -9.62
C GLY A 107 30.02 -15.45 -8.63
N GLN A 108 30.20 -14.83 -7.47
CA GLN A 108 29.16 -14.72 -6.46
C GLN A 108 28.04 -13.80 -6.94
N ILE A 109 26.80 -14.16 -6.64
CA ILE A 109 25.61 -13.38 -6.93
C ILE A 109 24.68 -13.44 -5.72
N SER A 110 23.86 -12.40 -5.56
CA SER A 110 22.76 -12.40 -4.61
C SER A 110 21.44 -12.27 -5.36
N VAL A 111 20.46 -13.09 -4.98
CA VAL A 111 19.15 -13.17 -5.62
C VAL A 111 18.06 -12.94 -4.59
N LYS A 112 17.20 -11.95 -4.81
CA LYS A 112 16.03 -11.70 -3.95
C LYS A 112 14.82 -12.48 -4.41
N ALA A 113 14.00 -12.93 -3.47
CA ALA A 113 12.73 -13.61 -3.72
C ALA A 113 11.65 -13.19 -2.71
N PRO A 114 10.36 -13.32 -3.04
CA PRO A 114 9.31 -13.06 -2.06
C PRO A 114 9.42 -14.06 -0.90
N TYR A 115 9.16 -13.59 0.32
CA TYR A 115 9.08 -14.47 1.47
C TYR A 115 7.78 -15.27 1.45
N ALA A 116 7.83 -16.53 1.89
CA ALA A 116 6.65 -17.38 2.02
C ALA A 116 6.63 -18.01 3.43
N PRO A 117 5.64 -17.65 4.29
CA PRO A 117 5.50 -18.20 5.65
C PRO A 117 5.49 -19.73 5.74
N ASN A 118 5.00 -20.38 4.69
CA ASN A 118 4.86 -21.84 4.55
C ASN A 118 5.85 -22.43 3.52
N GLY A 119 6.94 -21.74 3.22
CA GLY A 119 7.95 -22.19 2.26
C GLY A 119 8.73 -23.41 2.75
N GLU A 120 8.71 -24.51 2.02
CA GLU A 120 9.56 -25.67 2.32
C GLU A 120 10.94 -25.51 1.65
N LYS A 121 10.93 -25.17 0.36
CA LYS A 121 12.13 -25.10 -0.48
C LYS A 121 11.95 -24.14 -1.64
N VAL A 122 13.06 -23.66 -2.17
CA VAL A 122 13.13 -22.87 -3.40
C VAL A 122 13.87 -23.66 -4.46
N VAL A 123 13.27 -23.79 -5.64
CA VAL A 123 13.84 -24.49 -6.79
C VAL A 123 14.24 -23.48 -7.85
N PHE A 124 15.51 -23.52 -8.23
CA PHE A 124 16.09 -22.65 -9.26
C PHE A 124 16.17 -23.40 -10.58
N TYR A 125 15.76 -22.73 -11.65
CA TYR A 125 15.73 -23.24 -13.01
C TYR A 125 16.52 -22.34 -13.95
N ASP A 126 17.13 -22.94 -14.98
CA ASP A 126 17.63 -22.20 -16.12
C ASP A 126 16.49 -21.68 -17.01
N ALA A 127 16.84 -20.93 -18.06
CA ALA A 127 15.88 -20.36 -19.00
C ALA A 127 15.12 -21.41 -19.83
N GLN A 128 15.60 -22.66 -19.85
CA GLN A 128 14.99 -23.80 -20.53
C GLN A 128 14.07 -24.60 -19.59
N GLY A 129 13.97 -24.19 -18.31
CA GLY A 129 13.18 -24.89 -17.31
C GLY A 129 13.86 -26.11 -16.70
N LYS A 130 15.17 -26.30 -16.92
CA LYS A 130 15.95 -27.35 -16.26
C LYS A 130 16.26 -26.90 -14.83
N GLN A 131 15.97 -27.77 -13.87
CA GLN A 131 16.34 -27.55 -12.48
C GLN A 131 17.87 -27.51 -12.32
N LEU A 132 18.37 -26.51 -11.58
CA LEU A 132 19.77 -26.29 -11.29
C LEU A 132 20.10 -26.53 -9.82
N LEU A 133 19.29 -25.98 -8.92
CA LEU A 133 19.56 -25.97 -7.47
C LEU A 133 18.26 -26.04 -6.69
N ILE A 134 18.28 -26.72 -5.55
CA ILE A 134 17.21 -26.68 -4.55
C ILE A 134 17.83 -26.14 -3.26
N VAL A 135 17.20 -25.13 -2.66
CA VAL A 135 17.55 -24.59 -1.35
C VAL A 135 16.37 -24.81 -0.41
N PHE A 136 16.59 -25.51 0.70
CA PHE A 136 15.54 -25.68 1.72
C PHE A 136 15.43 -24.41 2.57
N VAL A 137 14.22 -23.89 2.71
CA VAL A 137 13.93 -22.66 3.48
C VAL A 137 13.02 -22.90 4.68
N LEU A 138 12.71 -24.17 4.96
CA LEU A 138 11.83 -24.61 6.04
C LEU A 138 12.23 -24.11 7.44
N GLU A 139 13.51 -23.83 7.69
CA GLU A 139 14.00 -23.33 8.98
C GLU A 139 13.53 -21.89 9.26
N SER A 140 13.17 -21.16 8.20
CA SER A 140 12.64 -19.79 8.28
C SER A 140 11.12 -19.71 8.17
N SER A 141 10.45 -20.85 8.05
CA SER A 141 9.01 -20.95 7.88
C SER A 141 8.34 -21.19 9.22
N PHE A 142 7.43 -20.31 9.58
CA PHE A 142 6.67 -20.41 10.82
C PHE A 142 5.29 -21.03 10.63
N CYS A 143 4.79 -21.15 9.39
CA CYS A 143 3.55 -21.87 9.06
C CYS A 143 3.89 -23.27 8.55
N ASN A 144 3.54 -24.30 9.33
CA ASN A 144 3.93 -25.68 9.03
C ASN A 144 2.81 -26.53 8.39
N GLU A 145 1.60 -25.99 8.25
CA GLU A 145 0.43 -26.63 7.64
C GLU A 145 0.00 -27.95 8.34
N ASN A 146 0.21 -28.05 9.66
CA ASN A 146 -0.08 -29.27 10.44
C ASN A 146 -1.54 -29.36 10.94
N GLY A 147 -2.36 -28.34 10.69
CA GLY A 147 -3.75 -28.23 11.13
C GLY A 147 -3.96 -27.68 12.55
N VAL A 148 -2.90 -27.22 13.22
CA VAL A 148 -2.91 -26.64 14.56
C VAL A 148 -2.32 -25.24 14.50
N CYS A 149 -3.12 -24.22 14.76
CA CYS A 149 -2.65 -22.84 14.81
C CYS A 149 -1.83 -22.58 16.07
N ASP A 150 -0.53 -22.35 15.89
CA ASP A 150 0.42 -22.03 16.94
C ASP A 150 0.72 -20.52 16.97
N VAL A 151 -0.09 -19.80 17.75
CA VAL A 151 0.05 -18.35 17.92
C VAL A 151 1.37 -17.95 18.58
N ASP A 152 1.99 -18.83 19.38
CA ASP A 152 3.26 -18.55 20.04
C ASP A 152 4.42 -18.56 19.04
N ASN A 153 4.26 -19.30 17.93
CA ASN A 153 5.17 -19.32 16.79
C ASN A 153 4.84 -18.27 15.71
N GLY A 154 3.85 -17.40 15.95
CA GLY A 154 3.47 -16.34 15.01
C GLY A 154 2.51 -16.78 13.90
N GLU A 155 1.89 -17.96 14.02
CA GLU A 155 0.82 -18.38 13.13
C GLU A 155 -0.48 -17.62 13.46
N ASP A 156 -1.08 -17.00 12.46
CA ASP A 156 -2.40 -16.39 12.56
C ASP A 156 -3.22 -16.59 11.28
N GLN A 157 -4.44 -16.04 11.22
CA GLN A 157 -5.32 -16.20 10.07
C GLN A 157 -4.76 -15.57 8.77
N ASN A 158 -3.94 -14.53 8.88
CA ASN A 158 -3.34 -13.82 7.75
C ASN A 158 -2.05 -14.51 7.30
N THR A 159 -1.26 -15.04 8.23
CA THR A 159 0.05 -15.60 7.96
C THR A 159 0.02 -17.11 7.70
N CYS A 160 -0.92 -17.82 8.31
CA CYS A 160 -1.08 -19.27 8.24
C CYS A 160 -2.56 -19.70 8.17
N SER A 161 -3.26 -19.21 7.14
CA SER A 161 -4.69 -19.49 6.94
C SER A 161 -5.05 -20.97 6.80
N ALA A 162 -4.07 -21.83 6.50
CA ALA A 162 -4.26 -23.28 6.43
C ALA A 162 -4.60 -23.86 7.81
N ASP A 163 -3.87 -23.44 8.84
CA ASP A 163 -3.96 -23.95 10.21
C ASP A 163 -4.90 -23.12 11.08
N CYS A 164 -4.95 -21.80 10.86
CA CYS A 164 -5.70 -20.86 11.70
C CYS A 164 -7.14 -20.58 11.22
N LYS A 165 -7.78 -21.54 10.54
CA LYS A 165 -9.16 -21.37 10.03
C LYS A 165 -10.17 -21.19 11.16
N GLY A 166 -10.84 -20.04 11.18
CA GLY A 166 -11.99 -19.81 12.07
C GLY A 166 -11.64 -19.46 13.51
N ILE A 167 -10.37 -19.18 13.80
CA ILE A 167 -9.97 -18.64 15.10
C ILE A 167 -10.24 -17.14 15.05
N THR A 168 -11.26 -16.68 15.78
CA THR A 168 -11.45 -15.26 16.02
C THR A 168 -10.18 -14.72 16.66
N PRO A 169 -9.59 -13.60 16.18
CA PRO A 169 -8.35 -13.07 16.72
C PRO A 169 -8.53 -12.88 18.23
N VAL A 170 -7.83 -13.69 19.02
CA VAL A 170 -7.80 -13.51 20.46
C VAL A 170 -6.98 -12.25 20.66
N SER A 171 -7.63 -11.18 21.15
CA SER A 171 -6.92 -9.97 21.54
C SER A 171 -5.73 -10.37 22.42
N PRO A 172 -4.51 -9.89 22.13
CA PRO A 172 -3.37 -10.19 22.97
C PRO A 172 -3.73 -9.82 24.41
N ILE A 173 -3.56 -10.78 25.32
CA ILE A 173 -3.69 -10.54 26.76
C ILE A 173 -2.60 -9.52 27.09
N GLY A 174 -3.03 -8.26 27.20
CA GLY A 174 -2.14 -7.13 27.43
C GLY A 174 -1.42 -7.30 28.76
N ASN A 175 -0.09 -7.36 28.68
CA ASN A 175 0.70 -6.81 29.77
C ASN A 175 0.53 -5.29 29.71
N ASP A 176 -0.14 -4.75 30.72
CA ASP A 176 -0.33 -3.31 30.94
C ASP A 176 0.97 -2.55 30.68
N SER A 177 1.02 -1.90 29.52
CA SER A 177 1.96 -0.83 29.24
C SER A 177 1.15 0.33 28.71
N VAL A 178 1.03 1.34 29.57
CA VAL A 178 0.41 2.63 29.30
C VAL A 178 1.21 3.31 28.18
N GLU A 179 0.71 3.27 26.94
CA GLU A 179 1.15 4.22 25.92
C GLU A 179 0.07 4.47 24.86
N ASN A 180 -0.41 5.72 24.88
CA ASN A 180 -1.23 6.45 23.91
C ASN A 180 -1.80 5.67 22.71
N GLU A 181 -3.06 5.27 22.86
CA GLU A 181 -3.99 4.95 21.78
C GLU A 181 -4.19 6.18 20.87
N GLN A 182 -3.39 6.25 19.81
CA GLN A 182 -3.42 7.34 18.84
C GLN A 182 -4.57 7.10 17.84
N ASN A 183 -5.73 7.62 18.24
CA ASN A 183 -6.99 7.69 17.50
C ASN A 183 -6.86 8.08 16.01
N GLY A 184 -6.80 7.10 15.11
CA GLY A 184 -6.92 7.32 13.64
C GLY A 184 -8.26 7.93 13.20
N ILE A 185 -9.30 7.84 14.04
CA ILE A 185 -10.63 8.40 13.78
C ILE A 185 -10.69 9.91 14.13
N SER A 186 -9.72 10.44 14.89
CA SER A 186 -9.72 11.84 15.32
C SER A 186 -9.16 12.81 14.27
N LEU A 187 -8.24 12.36 13.41
CA LEU A 187 -7.57 13.23 12.44
C LEU A 187 -8.46 13.63 11.25
N ALA A 188 -9.33 12.72 10.80
CA ALA A 188 -10.31 13.00 9.74
C ALA A 188 -11.36 14.04 10.18
N ILE A 189 -11.84 13.95 11.43
CA ILE A 189 -12.80 14.92 11.99
C ILE A 189 -12.13 16.29 12.16
N VAL A 190 -10.87 16.33 12.60
CA VAL A 190 -10.09 17.58 12.70
C VAL A 190 -9.94 18.25 11.33
N TYR A 191 -9.59 17.50 10.28
CA TYR A 191 -9.49 18.09 8.93
C TYR A 191 -10.84 18.58 8.37
N VAL A 192 -11.93 17.86 8.63
CA VAL A 192 -13.29 18.29 8.23
C VAL A 192 -13.68 19.59 8.95
N LEU A 193 -13.38 19.72 10.24
CA LEU A 193 -13.65 20.93 11.02
C LEU A 193 -12.81 22.12 10.56
N ILE A 194 -11.53 21.91 10.25
CA ILE A 194 -10.64 22.96 9.70
C ILE A 194 -11.16 23.42 8.32
N GLY A 195 -11.50 22.48 7.43
CA GLY A 195 -12.05 22.80 6.12
C GLY A 195 -13.38 23.57 6.18
N ALA A 196 -14.30 23.15 7.05
CA ALA A 196 -15.56 23.84 7.27
C ALA A 196 -15.38 25.26 7.87
N GLY A 197 -14.41 25.43 8.78
CA GLY A 197 -14.06 26.71 9.37
C GLY A 197 -13.52 27.72 8.34
N LEU A 198 -12.64 27.27 7.44
CA LEU A 198 -12.09 28.13 6.40
C LEU A 198 -13.15 28.58 5.38
N LEU A 199 -14.03 27.68 4.94
CA LEU A 199 -15.13 28.01 4.03
C LEU A 199 -16.19 28.89 4.70
N GLY A 200 -16.55 28.60 5.95
CA GLY A 200 -17.50 29.40 6.73
C GLY A 200 -16.97 30.80 7.04
N GLY A 201 -15.69 30.92 7.40
CA GLY A 201 -15.01 32.20 7.65
C GLY A 201 -14.94 33.08 6.40
N TRP A 202 -14.63 32.50 5.24
CA TRP A 202 -14.64 33.24 3.96
C TRP A 202 -16.03 33.77 3.61
N PHE A 203 -17.07 32.95 3.75
CA PHE A 203 -18.46 33.36 3.47
C PHE A 203 -18.96 34.44 4.45
N GLY A 204 -18.62 34.32 5.74
CA GLY A 204 -18.92 35.31 6.77
C GLY A 204 -18.24 36.65 6.51
N TRP A 205 -16.95 36.66 6.19
CA TRP A 205 -16.19 37.87 5.89
C TRP A 205 -16.70 38.57 4.64
N LYS A 206 -17.00 37.82 3.56
CA LYS A 206 -17.56 38.37 2.33
C LYS A 206 -18.94 39.02 2.58
N ARG A 207 -19.77 38.42 3.43
CA ARG A 207 -21.10 38.97 3.78
C ARG A 207 -20.99 40.23 4.66
N TRP A 208 -19.98 40.32 5.51
CA TRP A 208 -19.73 41.52 6.33
C TRP A 208 -19.23 42.69 5.48
N LYS A 209 -18.35 42.44 4.50
CA LYS A 209 -17.82 43.50 3.62
C LYS A 209 -18.94 44.20 2.83
N ASN A 210 -19.91 43.43 2.32
CA ASN A 210 -21.06 43.97 1.61
C ASN A 210 -22.00 44.81 2.49
N LYS A 211 -22.05 44.59 3.81
CA LYS A 211 -22.85 45.42 4.72
C LYS A 211 -22.23 46.80 4.96
N LYS A 212 -20.90 46.88 5.01
CA LYS A 212 -20.19 48.16 5.22
C LYS A 212 -20.29 49.10 4.02
N GLU A 213 -20.28 48.54 2.81
CA GLU A 213 -20.40 49.32 1.57
C GLU A 213 -21.77 50.00 1.41
N ASN A 214 -22.82 49.44 2.02
CA ASN A 214 -24.16 50.03 2.03
C ASN A 214 -24.34 51.15 3.08
N GLN A 215 -23.55 51.18 4.16
CA GLN A 215 -23.64 52.25 5.16
C GLN A 215 -22.80 53.48 4.82
N ILE A 216 -21.72 53.33 4.03
CA ILE A 216 -20.87 54.46 3.62
C ILE A 216 -21.57 55.34 2.57
N LYS A 217 -22.58 54.84 1.85
CA LYS A 217 -23.35 55.63 0.87
C LYS A 217 -24.40 56.58 1.49
N GLN A 218 -24.57 56.59 2.82
CA GLN A 218 -25.66 57.33 3.47
C GLN A 218 -25.25 58.65 4.14
N PHE A 219 -23.97 59.03 4.07
CA PHE A 219 -23.52 60.36 4.50
C PHE A 219 -22.95 61.13 3.29
N SER A 220 -23.80 61.95 2.66
CA SER A 220 -23.36 63.15 1.95
C SER A 220 -23.76 64.40 2.76
N PRO A 221 -23.01 65.50 2.65
CA PRO A 221 -23.01 66.56 3.64
C PRO A 221 -23.87 67.77 3.24
N VAL A 222 -24.21 68.55 4.29
CA VAL A 222 -24.61 69.97 4.32
C VAL A 222 -26.08 70.30 4.07
N ASP A 223 -26.74 70.76 5.13
CA ASP A 223 -27.70 71.87 5.06
C ASP A 223 -27.24 72.95 6.05
N LEU A 224 -26.76 74.08 5.52
CA LEU A 224 -26.48 75.31 6.26
C LEU A 224 -27.80 76.08 6.41
N PRO A 225 -28.17 76.55 7.62
CA PRO A 225 -29.38 77.34 7.79
C PRO A 225 -29.24 78.77 7.24
N PRO A 226 -30.34 79.38 6.75
CA PRO A 226 -30.32 80.67 6.10
C PRO A 226 -30.16 81.83 7.09
N GLN A 227 -29.36 82.82 6.70
CA GLN A 227 -29.20 84.10 7.40
C GLN A 227 -30.52 84.90 7.38
N GLN A 228 -30.96 85.38 8.54
CA GLN A 228 -32.04 86.36 8.66
C GLN A 228 -31.49 87.80 8.57
N PRO A 229 -32.22 88.73 7.94
CA PRO A 229 -31.82 90.13 7.83
C PRO A 229 -32.10 90.93 9.11
N LEU A 230 -31.22 91.89 9.38
CA LEU A 230 -31.32 92.92 10.43
C LEU A 230 -32.51 93.87 10.17
N ASN A 231 -33.29 94.14 11.22
CA ASN A 231 -33.98 95.41 11.47
C ASN A 231 -34.13 95.62 12.97
#